data_AF-A0A2W4WGY0-F1
#
_entry.id   AF-A0A2W4WGY0-F1
#
_cell.length_a   1.000
_cell.length_b   1.000
_cell.length_c   1.000
_cell.angle_alpha   90.00
_cell.angle_beta   90.00
_cell.angle_gamma   90.00
#
_symmetry.space_group_name_H-M   'P 1'
#
loop_
_entity.id
_entity.type
_entity.pdbx_description
1 polymer ?
#
loop_
_entity_poly.entity_id
_entity_poly.type
_entity_poly.pdbx_seq_one_letter_code
_entity_poly.pdbx_strand_id
1 'polypeptide(L)'
;NQSAQIFDNSTLGPAANRIGTLNAGTQVTLTGAVSPGRAQVFLGSGTLSSVQPVGWLNAANLGPCGSTPPPTGACFRSQVALVVRSNPTSSSAVLAGYSAGDTVIASANPPTQQISADGRRWIQVRLSTGSTGWVASTGANGVGSNLTSIPCP
;
A
#
# COMPACT_ATOMS: atom_id res chain seq x y z
N ASN A 1 -15.05 -10.25 -14.20
CA ASN A 1 -14.70 -10.88 -12.91
C ASN A 1 -14.65 -12.40 -13.06
N GLN A 2 -13.60 -12.91 -13.70
CA GLN A 2 -13.34 -14.34 -13.83
C GLN A 2 -11.99 -14.66 -13.17
N SER A 3 -11.72 -15.92 -12.86
CA SER A 3 -10.42 -16.35 -12.34
C SER A 3 -9.32 -16.05 -13.35
N ALA A 4 -8.20 -15.49 -12.91
CA ALA A 4 -7.10 -15.08 -13.78
C ALA A 4 -5.83 -15.88 -13.50
N GLN A 5 -5.25 -16.49 -14.53
CA GLN A 5 -3.95 -17.13 -14.43
C GLN A 5 -2.84 -16.07 -14.45
N ILE A 6 -1.83 -16.29 -13.61
CA ILE A 6 -0.68 -15.41 -13.44
C ILE A 6 0.55 -16.12 -13.98
N PHE A 7 1.31 -15.42 -14.81
CA PHE A 7 2.51 -15.90 -15.47
C PHE A 7 3.73 -15.07 -15.10
N ASP A 8 4.92 -15.67 -15.16
CA ASP A 8 6.18 -14.95 -14.92
C ASP A 8 6.54 -13.95 -16.03
N ASN A 9 5.89 -14.03 -17.19
CA ASN A 9 6.19 -13.23 -18.38
C ASN A 9 4.94 -12.80 -19.17
N SER A 10 5.11 -11.81 -20.04
CA SER A 10 4.02 -11.19 -20.83
C SER A 10 3.48 -12.06 -21.97
N THR A 11 4.12 -13.18 -22.31
CA THR A 11 3.64 -14.07 -23.37
C THR A 11 2.45 -14.94 -22.92
N LEU A 12 2.21 -15.05 -21.60
CA LEU A 12 1.17 -15.88 -20.98
C LEU A 12 1.20 -17.35 -21.46
N GLY A 13 2.41 -17.87 -21.66
CA GLY A 13 2.64 -19.28 -21.97
C GLY A 13 4.12 -19.62 -21.85
N PRO A 14 4.50 -20.91 -21.99
CA PRO A 14 3.71 -22.13 -21.72
C PRO A 14 3.18 -22.22 -20.27
N ALA A 15 2.36 -23.24 -19.96
CA ALA A 15 1.84 -23.48 -18.61
C ALA A 15 2.94 -23.65 -17.54
N ALA A 16 4.17 -24.01 -17.94
CA ALA A 16 5.34 -24.04 -17.07
C ALA A 16 5.68 -22.67 -16.46
N ASN A 17 5.32 -21.59 -17.15
CA ASN A 17 5.53 -20.21 -16.72
C ASN A 17 4.36 -19.68 -15.88
N ARG A 18 3.35 -20.51 -15.59
CA ARG A 18 2.23 -20.15 -14.71
C ARG A 18 2.73 -20.18 -13.27
N ILE A 19 2.93 -18.99 -12.73
CA ILE A 19 3.30 -18.85 -11.33
C ILE A 19 2.07 -19.04 -10.43
N GLY A 20 0.86 -18.73 -10.86
CA GLY A 20 -0.33 -19.08 -10.06
C GLY A 20 -1.67 -18.71 -10.67
N THR A 21 -2.70 -18.60 -9.82
CA THR A 21 -4.05 -18.20 -10.23
C THR A 21 -4.70 -17.35 -9.15
N LEU A 22 -5.35 -16.29 -9.60
CA LEU A 22 -6.18 -15.42 -8.79
C LEU A 22 -7.64 -15.83 -8.97
N ASN A 23 -8.37 -15.83 -7.86
CA ASN A 23 -9.80 -16.10 -7.87
C ASN A 23 -10.56 -14.94 -8.49
N ALA A 24 -11.77 -15.21 -8.97
CA ALA A 24 -12.65 -14.14 -9.44
C ALA A 24 -12.93 -13.15 -8.30
N GLY A 25 -12.79 -11.86 -8.58
CA GLY A 25 -12.96 -10.80 -7.57
C GLY A 25 -11.72 -10.51 -6.73
N THR A 26 -10.62 -11.25 -6.91
CA THR A 26 -9.33 -10.89 -6.31
C THR A 26 -8.86 -9.55 -6.85
N GLN A 27 -8.60 -8.61 -5.95
CA GLN A 27 -8.07 -7.30 -6.29
C GLN A 27 -6.57 -7.38 -6.52
N VAL A 28 -6.08 -6.61 -7.49
CA VAL A 28 -4.68 -6.58 -7.91
C VAL A 28 -4.25 -5.14 -8.16
N THR A 29 -3.00 -4.83 -7.81
CA THR A 29 -2.40 -3.54 -8.14
C THR A 29 -1.68 -3.65 -9.46
N LEU A 30 -2.01 -2.81 -10.43
CA LEU A 30 -1.27 -2.72 -11.70
C LEU A 30 0.08 -2.06 -11.46
N THR A 31 1.17 -2.62 -12.00
CA THR A 31 2.51 -2.02 -11.88
C THR A 31 2.72 -0.87 -12.87
N GLY A 32 1.83 -0.72 -13.84
CA GLY A 32 1.96 0.22 -14.97
C GLY A 32 2.62 -0.40 -16.20
N ALA A 33 3.20 -1.60 -16.10
CA ALA A 33 3.68 -2.33 -17.28
C ALA A 33 2.51 -3.06 -17.96
N VAL A 34 2.28 -2.71 -19.23
CA VAL A 34 1.21 -3.27 -20.06
C VAL A 34 1.76 -3.75 -21.39
N SER A 35 1.12 -4.75 -21.98
CA SER A 35 1.30 -5.14 -23.39
C SER A 35 -0.08 -5.36 -23.99
N PRO A 36 -0.26 -5.37 -25.33
CA PRO A 36 -1.57 -5.55 -25.94
C PRO A 36 -2.31 -6.78 -25.37
N GLY A 37 -3.43 -6.56 -24.68
CA GLY A 37 -4.21 -7.63 -24.02
C GLY A 37 -3.55 -8.23 -22.76
N ARG A 38 -2.54 -7.58 -22.18
CA ARG A 38 -1.76 -8.06 -21.03
C ARG A 38 -1.56 -6.95 -20.01
N ALA A 39 -1.63 -7.30 -18.73
CA ALA A 39 -1.29 -6.38 -17.65
C ALA A 39 -0.35 -7.07 -16.67
N GLN A 40 0.66 -6.35 -16.20
CA GLN A 40 1.48 -6.77 -15.08
C GLN A 40 0.86 -6.27 -13.77
N VAL A 41 0.80 -7.17 -12.80
CA VAL A 41 0.26 -6.94 -11.47
C VAL A 41 1.32 -7.17 -10.39
N PHE A 42 1.23 -6.41 -9.31
CA PHE A 42 1.97 -6.65 -8.09
C PHE A 42 1.24 -7.68 -7.23
N LEU A 43 1.98 -8.67 -6.72
CA LEU A 43 1.46 -9.88 -6.06
C LEU A 43 1.87 -9.97 -4.58
N GLY A 44 2.36 -8.88 -3.99
CA GLY A 44 3.10 -8.85 -2.72
C GLY A 44 2.37 -9.26 -1.43
N SER A 45 1.25 -9.98 -1.49
CA SER A 45 0.56 -10.55 -0.33
C SER A 45 0.18 -12.01 -0.57
N GLY A 46 1.12 -12.91 -0.29
CA GLY A 46 0.79 -14.14 0.44
C GLY A 46 0.65 -15.45 -0.33
N THR A 47 0.63 -15.47 -1.67
CA THR A 47 0.47 -16.76 -2.39
C THR A 47 1.57 -17.10 -3.37
N LEU A 48 2.48 -16.19 -3.74
CA LEU A 48 3.54 -16.43 -4.72
C LEU A 48 4.89 -15.84 -4.31
N SER A 49 5.96 -16.53 -4.72
CA SER A 49 7.35 -16.40 -4.26
C SER A 49 7.83 -14.96 -4.08
N SER A 50 8.48 -14.67 -2.95
CA SER A 50 9.08 -13.37 -2.62
C SER A 50 10.20 -12.92 -3.58
N VAL A 51 10.65 -13.83 -4.45
CA VAL A 51 11.69 -13.60 -5.46
C VAL A 51 11.13 -12.86 -6.69
N GLN A 52 9.82 -12.94 -6.94
CA GLN A 52 9.18 -12.26 -8.06
C GLN A 52 7.84 -11.65 -7.60
N PRO A 53 7.84 -10.42 -7.07
CA PRO A 53 6.64 -9.79 -6.50
C PRO A 53 5.64 -9.32 -7.59
N VAL A 54 5.84 -9.72 -8.84
CA VAL A 54 5.05 -9.29 -10.00
C VAL A 54 4.72 -10.46 -10.91
N GLY A 55 3.59 -10.38 -11.59
CA GLY A 55 3.21 -11.37 -12.61
C GLY A 55 2.33 -10.77 -13.68
N TRP A 56 2.21 -11.48 -14.79
CA TRP A 56 1.46 -11.08 -15.96
C TRP A 56 0.17 -11.88 -16.06
N LEU A 57 -0.91 -11.20 -16.47
CA LEU A 57 -2.20 -11.84 -16.73
C LEU A 57 -2.85 -11.25 -17.98
N ASN A 58 -3.89 -11.94 -18.45
CA ASN A 58 -4.71 -11.44 -19.55
C ASN A 58 -5.57 -10.26 -19.06
N ALA A 59 -5.35 -9.09 -19.65
CA ALA A 59 -6.04 -7.87 -19.25
C ALA A 59 -7.58 -7.95 -19.45
N ALA A 60 -8.06 -8.80 -20.37
CA ALA A 60 -9.49 -9.03 -20.56
C ALA A 60 -10.19 -9.67 -19.35
N ASN A 61 -9.43 -10.31 -18.45
CA ASN A 61 -9.98 -10.89 -17.23
C ASN A 61 -10.14 -9.84 -16.11
N LEU A 62 -9.56 -8.65 -16.28
CA LEU A 62 -9.68 -7.54 -15.35
C LEU A 62 -10.95 -6.74 -15.67
N GLY A 63 -11.74 -6.48 -14.64
CA GLY A 63 -12.78 -5.46 -14.67
C GLY A 63 -12.31 -4.21 -13.94
N PRO A 64 -12.80 -3.02 -14.30
CA PRO A 64 -12.67 -1.86 -13.42
C PRO A 64 -13.28 -2.20 -12.06
N CYS A 65 -12.62 -1.81 -10.98
CA CYS A 65 -13.17 -2.01 -9.65
C CYS A 65 -14.45 -1.18 -9.53
N GLY A 66 -15.61 -1.82 -9.34
CA GLY A 66 -16.93 -1.16 -9.25
C GLY A 66 -17.08 -0.21 -8.05
N SER A 67 -16.15 -0.30 -7.11
CA SER A 67 -15.79 0.74 -6.17
C SER A 67 -14.27 0.73 -6.11
N THR A 68 -13.60 1.88 -6.10
CA THR A 68 -12.19 1.94 -5.75
C THR A 68 -12.07 1.28 -4.38
N PRO A 69 -11.34 0.16 -4.26
CA PRO A 69 -11.09 -0.42 -2.96
C PRO A 69 -10.42 0.68 -2.12
N PRO A 70 -10.72 0.78 -0.81
CA PRO A 70 -9.87 1.52 0.10
C PRO A 70 -8.42 1.18 -0.25
N PRO A 71 -7.55 2.14 -0.62
CA PRO A 71 -6.15 1.82 -0.80
C PRO A 71 -5.73 1.05 0.45
N THR A 72 -5.28 -0.20 0.28
CA THR A 72 -4.64 -0.97 1.33
C THR A 72 -3.34 -0.25 1.62
N GLY A 73 -3.45 0.81 2.42
CA GLY A 73 -2.33 1.62 2.82
C GLY A 73 -1.30 0.75 3.51
N ALA A 74 -0.03 1.13 3.42
CA ALA A 74 0.99 0.47 4.21
C ALA A 74 0.63 0.55 5.71
N CYS A 75 0.79 -0.56 6.42
CA CYS A 75 0.48 -0.64 7.84
C CYS A 75 1.75 -0.46 8.67
N PHE A 76 1.62 0.29 9.74
CA PHE A 76 2.70 0.58 10.67
C PHE A 76 2.25 0.31 12.11
N ARG A 77 3.18 -0.13 12.95
CA ARG A 77 3.01 -0.13 14.40
C ARG A 77 3.58 1.16 14.95
N SER A 78 2.78 1.87 15.74
CA SER A 78 3.26 3.03 16.50
C SER A 78 4.19 2.56 17.61
N GLN A 79 5.43 3.05 17.64
CA GLN A 79 6.38 2.73 18.73
C GLN A 79 6.21 3.64 19.95
N VAL A 80 5.63 4.82 19.74
CA VAL A 80 5.38 5.84 20.76
C VAL A 80 3.94 6.36 20.63
N ALA A 81 3.49 7.18 21.58
CA ALA A 81 2.24 7.92 21.39
C ALA A 81 2.43 8.93 20.24
N LEU A 82 1.52 8.90 19.27
CA LEU A 82 1.54 9.75 18.09
C LEU A 82 0.29 10.61 18.01
N VAL A 83 0.43 11.74 17.33
CA VAL A 83 -0.66 12.68 17.11
C VAL A 83 -0.86 12.84 15.62
N VAL A 84 -2.11 12.67 15.18
CA VAL A 84 -2.51 12.91 13.79
C VAL A 84 -2.84 14.38 13.62
N ARG A 85 -2.26 15.01 12.60
CA ARG A 85 -2.44 16.43 12.30
C ARG A 85 -3.05 16.66 10.93
N SER A 86 -3.67 17.82 10.74
CA SER A 86 -4.30 18.18 9.46
C SER A 86 -3.30 18.40 8.32
N ASN A 87 -2.09 18.86 8.63
CA ASN A 87 -0.99 19.02 7.68
C ASN A 87 0.32 18.49 8.29
N PRO A 88 1.36 18.19 7.48
CA PRO A 88 2.62 17.63 7.94
C PRO A 88 3.53 18.69 8.58
N THR A 89 3.03 19.35 9.62
CA THR A 89 3.79 20.31 10.44
C THR A 89 3.43 20.14 11.91
N SER A 90 4.36 20.44 12.79
CA SER A 90 4.16 20.36 14.24
C SER A 90 3.18 21.41 14.79
N SER A 91 2.92 22.48 14.05
CA SER A 91 1.99 23.56 14.41
C SER A 91 0.55 23.33 13.91
N SER A 92 0.33 22.32 13.06
CA SER A 92 -1.00 22.06 12.48
C SER A 92 -1.99 21.52 13.49
N ALA A 93 -3.29 21.78 13.27
CA ALA A 93 -4.36 21.31 14.15
C ALA A 93 -4.30 19.79 14.35
N VAL A 94 -4.56 19.35 15.58
CA VAL A 94 -4.64 17.94 15.96
C VAL A 94 -6.02 17.40 15.59
N LEU A 95 -6.04 16.29 14.86
CA LEU A 95 -7.26 15.61 14.43
C LEU A 95 -7.57 14.36 15.26
N ALA A 96 -6.53 13.63 15.67
CA ALA A 96 -6.65 12.39 16.43
C ALA A 96 -5.32 12.05 17.12
N GLY A 97 -5.30 10.96 17.88
CA GLY A 97 -4.09 10.40 18.47
C GLY A 97 -4.04 8.89 18.30
N TYR A 98 -2.82 8.36 18.33
CA TYR A 98 -2.51 6.94 18.42
C TYR A 98 -1.72 6.71 19.70
N SER A 99 -2.07 5.64 20.42
CA SER A 99 -1.27 5.16 21.54
C SER A 99 -0.05 4.40 21.04
N ALA A 100 0.96 4.25 21.90
CA ALA A 100 2.06 3.34 21.63
C ALA A 100 1.49 1.92 21.45
N GLY A 101 1.88 1.26 20.36
CA GLY A 101 1.31 -0.01 19.95
C GLY A 101 0.02 0.10 19.14
N ASP A 102 -0.44 1.25 18.68
CA ASP A 102 -1.56 1.25 17.75
C ASP A 102 -1.11 0.89 16.33
N THR A 103 -2.05 0.33 15.56
CA THR A 103 -1.87 0.11 14.12
C THR A 103 -2.25 1.38 13.37
N VAL A 104 -1.31 1.92 12.62
CA VAL A 104 -1.45 3.10 11.80
C VAL A 104 -1.52 2.67 10.34
N ILE A 105 -2.60 3.03 9.65
CA ILE A 105 -2.82 2.68 8.25
C ILE A 105 -2.55 3.92 7.40
N ALA A 106 -1.60 3.84 6.47
CA ALA A 106 -1.33 4.92 5.53
C ALA A 106 -2.52 5.20 4.61
N SER A 107 -2.59 6.39 4.04
CA SER A 107 -3.62 6.71 3.03
C SER A 107 -3.37 6.02 1.68
N ALA A 108 -2.14 5.57 1.43
CA ALA A 108 -1.71 4.95 0.18
C ALA A 108 -0.62 3.88 0.42
N ASN A 109 -0.37 3.07 -0.60
CA ASN A 109 0.75 2.14 -0.63
C ASN A 109 1.45 2.27 -2.01
N PRO A 110 2.71 2.76 -2.08
CA PRO A 110 3.53 3.20 -0.96
C PRO A 110 2.93 4.42 -0.22
N PRO A 111 3.26 4.61 1.08
CA PRO A 111 2.72 5.73 1.86
C PRO A 111 3.13 7.08 1.28
N THR A 112 2.19 8.03 1.24
CA THR A 112 2.52 9.43 0.94
C THR A 112 3.36 10.00 2.08
N GLN A 113 4.51 10.59 1.76
CA GLN A 113 5.43 11.15 2.73
C GLN A 113 5.76 12.61 2.43
N GLN A 114 6.03 13.39 3.47
CA GLN A 114 6.53 14.75 3.34
C GLN A 114 7.55 15.04 4.43
N ILE A 115 8.60 15.80 4.10
CA ILE A 115 9.57 16.28 5.07
C ILE A 115 9.25 17.75 5.36
N SER A 116 9.08 18.10 6.63
CA SER A 116 8.86 19.49 7.04
C SER A 116 10.16 20.25 7.24
N ALA A 117 10.06 21.58 7.38
CA ALA A 117 11.22 22.47 7.54
C ALA A 117 12.10 22.15 8.76
N ASP A 118 11.53 21.52 9.79
CA ASP A 118 12.24 21.03 10.98
C ASP A 118 12.89 19.64 10.77
N GLY A 119 12.92 19.14 9.53
CA GLY A 119 13.50 17.85 9.16
C GLY A 119 12.67 16.63 9.57
N ARG A 120 11.48 16.80 10.18
CA ARG A 120 10.60 15.65 10.48
C ARG A 120 10.04 15.06 9.21
N ARG A 121 10.04 13.72 9.13
CA ARG A 121 9.33 12.99 8.08
C ARG A 121 7.92 12.64 8.54
N TRP A 122 6.94 13.02 7.74
CA TRP A 122 5.53 12.77 7.97
C TRP A 122 5.02 11.73 7.00
N ILE A 123 4.05 10.93 7.47
CA ILE A 123 3.32 9.96 6.66
C ILE A 123 1.84 10.35 6.70
N GLN A 124 1.19 10.35 5.54
CA GLN A 124 -0.25 10.53 5.47
C GLN A 124 -0.97 9.23 5.82
N VAL A 125 -1.93 9.32 6.73
CA VAL A 125 -2.68 8.21 7.30
C VAL A 125 -4.17 8.38 7.07
N ARG A 126 -4.88 7.26 7.06
CA ARG A 126 -6.34 7.24 6.98
C ARG A 126 -6.92 7.12 8.38
N LEU A 127 -7.89 7.97 8.70
CA LEU A 127 -8.66 7.91 9.93
C LEU A 127 -9.89 7.01 9.74
N SER A 128 -10.43 6.47 10.83
CA SER A 128 -11.64 5.64 10.84
C SER A 128 -12.87 6.39 10.30
N THR A 129 -12.88 7.72 10.38
CA THR A 129 -13.91 8.61 9.83
C THR A 129 -13.87 8.72 8.30
N GLY A 130 -12.87 8.14 7.64
CA GLY A 130 -12.67 8.24 6.19
C GLY A 130 -11.84 9.44 5.75
N SER A 131 -11.55 10.39 6.64
CA SER A 131 -10.64 11.52 6.38
C SER A 131 -9.17 11.09 6.43
N THR A 132 -8.27 11.93 5.91
CA THR A 132 -6.82 11.74 6.03
C THR A 132 -6.20 12.71 7.03
N GLY A 133 -5.03 12.34 7.54
CA GLY A 133 -4.20 13.21 8.36
C GLY A 133 -2.74 12.82 8.27
N TRP A 134 -1.88 13.46 9.05
CA TRP A 134 -0.43 13.29 8.99
C TRP A 134 0.12 12.93 10.36
N VAL A 135 0.98 11.91 10.42
CA VAL A 135 1.72 11.53 11.62
C VAL A 135 3.21 11.67 11.38
N ALA A 136 3.95 12.07 12.41
CA ALA A 136 5.40 12.17 12.34
C ALA A 136 6.01 10.76 12.48
N SER A 137 6.61 10.27 11.40
CA SER A 137 7.36 9.00 11.39
C SER A 137 8.72 9.10 12.07
N THR A 138 9.23 10.32 12.28
CA THR A 138 10.50 10.59 12.96
C THR A 138 10.37 11.77 13.94
N GLY A 139 11.34 11.92 14.83
CA GLY A 139 11.57 13.15 15.59
C GLY A 139 12.14 14.29 14.72
N ALA A 140 12.35 15.45 15.34
CA ALA A 140 12.95 16.62 14.68
C ALA A 140 14.32 16.27 14.11
N ASN A 141 14.70 16.91 13.00
CA ASN A 141 15.90 16.61 12.22
C ASN A 141 15.97 15.16 11.69
N GLY A 142 14.83 14.47 11.61
CA GLY A 142 14.77 13.08 11.14
C GLY A 142 15.26 12.05 12.17
N VAL A 143 15.42 12.44 13.44
CA VAL A 143 16.00 11.56 14.47
C VAL A 143 15.00 10.51 14.94
N GLY A 144 15.46 9.26 14.99
CA GLY A 144 14.67 8.12 15.47
C GLY A 144 13.56 7.71 14.51
N SER A 145 12.88 6.61 14.85
CA SER A 145 11.70 6.13 14.14
C SER A 145 10.57 5.97 15.14
N ASN A 146 9.42 6.56 14.82
CA ASN A 146 8.22 6.44 15.62
C ASN A 146 7.29 5.33 15.11
N LEU A 147 7.57 4.79 13.92
CA LEU A 147 6.76 3.82 13.20
C LEU A 147 7.61 2.65 12.73
N THR A 148 7.10 1.43 12.91
CA THR A 148 7.69 0.20 12.35
C THR A 148 6.75 -0.38 11.31
N SER A 149 7.25 -0.71 10.13
CA SER A 149 6.43 -1.38 9.09
C SER A 149 5.96 -2.75 9.59
N ILE A 150 4.68 -3.05 9.40
CA ILE A 150 4.08 -4.34 9.73
C ILE A 150 3.22 -4.84 8.57
N PRO A 151 3.01 -6.16 8.44
CA PRO A 151 1.98 -6.70 7.56
C PRO A 151 0.62 -6.11 7.93
N CYS A 152 -0.16 -5.73 6.92
CA CYS A 152 -1.54 -5.32 7.14
C CYS A 152 -2.40 -6.51 7.58
N PRO A 153 -3.30 -6.33 8.56
CA PRO A 153 -4.25 -7.36 8.97
C PRO A 153 -5.29 -7.67 7.89
#